data_AF-A0A350IL97-F1
#
_entry.id   AF-A0A350IL97-F1
#
_cell.length_a   1.000
_cell.length_b   1.000
_cell.length_c   1.000
_cell.angle_alpha   90.00
_cell.angle_beta   90.00
_cell.angle_gamma   90.00
#
_symmetry.space_group_name_H-M   'P 1'
#
loop_
_entity.id
_entity.type
_entity.pdbx_description
1 polymer ?
#
loop_
_entity_poly.entity_id
_entity_poly.type
_entity_poly.pdbx_seq_one_letter_code
_entity_poly.pdbx_strand_id
1 'polypeptide(L)' 'MQQIDSILNKVREFPTLASFFSALSGTIANPNANIHDVAEVIERDQASVTKLLKIANSSIYGFRSRISNVS' A
#
# COMPACT_ATOMS: atom_id res chain seq x y z
N MET A 1 -22.78 1.11 16.66
CA MET A 1 -22.38 0.86 15.26
C MET A 1 -22.31 2.14 14.44
N GLN A 2 -23.36 2.97 14.37
CA GLN A 2 -23.41 4.16 13.52
C GLN A 2 -22.21 5.14 13.60
N GLN A 3 -21.59 5.32 14.77
CA GLN A 3 -20.40 6.19 14.92
C GLN A 3 -19.13 5.61 14.27
N ILE A 4 -18.93 4.29 14.33
CA ILE A 4 -17.77 3.62 13.71
C ILE A 4 -17.90 3.68 12.19
N ASP A 5 -19.08 3.40 11.66
CA ASP A 5 -19.36 3.48 10.22
C ASP A 5 -19.14 4.91 9.68
N SER A 6 -19.46 5.93 10.47
CA SER A 6 -19.22 7.34 10.11
C SER A 6 -17.73 7.68 10.02
N ILE A 7 -16.89 7.15 10.93
CA ILE A 7 -15.43 7.32 10.89
C ILE A 7 -14.85 6.58 9.68
N LEU A 8 -15.26 5.32 9.46
CA LEU A 8 -14.80 4.51 8.32
C LEU A 8 -15.14 5.16 6.98
N ASN A 9 -16.32 5.76 6.84
CA ASN A 9 -16.72 6.47 5.63
C ASN A 9 -15.91 7.75 5.36
N LYS A 10 -15.40 8.41 6.41
CA LYS A 10 -14.51 9.58 6.29
C LYS A 10 -13.08 9.18 5.92
N VAL A 11 -12.65 7.98 6.30
CA VAL A 11 -11.34 7.40 5.97
C VAL A 11 -11.39 6.69 4.61
N ARG A 12 -12.02 7.31 3.61
CA ARG A 12 -12.13 6.69 2.27
C ARG A 12 -10.77 6.61 1.58
N GLU A 13 -9.91 7.61 1.77
CA GLU A 13 -8.52 7.60 1.32
C GLU A 13 -7.64 8.39 2.27
N PHE A 14 -6.56 7.77 2.72
CA PHE A 14 -5.42 8.50 3.25
C PHE A 14 -4.54 8.97 2.08
N PRO A 15 -4.12 10.24 2.06
CA PRO A 15 -3.12 10.71 1.12
C PRO A 15 -1.78 10.02 1.42
N THR A 16 -1.07 9.63 0.37
CA THR A 16 0.31 9.15 0.46
C THR A 16 1.24 10.34 0.62
N LEU A 17 2.40 10.14 1.25
CA LEU A 17 3.40 11.20 1.38
C LEU A 17 3.99 11.55 0.00
N ALA A 18 4.21 12.84 -0.29
CA ALA A 18 4.82 13.25 -1.56
C ALA A 18 6.22 12.65 -1.77
N SER A 19 6.98 12.50 -0.68
CA SER A 19 8.31 11.87 -0.67
C SER A 19 8.30 10.38 -0.98
N PHE A 20 7.18 9.68 -0.76
CA PHE A 20 7.05 8.25 -1.00
C PHE A 20 7.28 7.92 -2.48
N PHE A 21 6.65 8.67 -3.39
CA PHE A 21 6.76 8.41 -4.82
C PHE A 21 8.20 8.52 -5.33
N SER A 22 8.93 9.55 -4.90
CA SER A 22 10.33 9.74 -5.26
C SER A 22 11.22 8.61 -4.75
N ALA A 23 11.00 8.17 -3.50
CA ALA A 23 11.73 7.04 -2.92
C ALA A 23 11.44 5.74 -3.68
N LEU A 24 10.16 5.45 -3.94
CA LEU A 24 9.75 4.24 -4.64
C LEU A 24 10.31 4.20 -6.08
N SER A 25 10.18 5.30 -6.80
CA SER A 25 10.71 5.43 -8.17
C SER A 25 12.23 5.25 -8.20
N GLY A 26 12.95 5.87 -7.26
CA GLY A 26 14.39 5.70 -7.12
C GLY A 26 14.80 4.26 -6.85
N THR A 27 14.09 3.55 -5.97
CA THR A 27 14.37 2.15 -5.66
C THR A 27 14.09 1.24 -6.85
N ILE A 28 12.98 1.42 -7.57
CA ILE A 28 12.65 0.62 -8.76
C ILE A 28 13.66 0.85 -9.90
N ALA A 29 14.17 2.07 -10.05
CA ALA A 29 15.15 2.41 -11.07
C ALA A 29 16.58 1.90 -10.74
N ASN A 30 16.84 1.47 -9.51
CA ASN A 30 18.15 1.00 -9.09
C ASN A 30 18.37 -0.45 -9.55
N PRO A 31 19.33 -0.73 -10.45
CA PRO A 31 19.59 -2.09 -10.94
C PRO A 31 20.11 -3.06 -9.87
N ASN A 32 20.58 -2.54 -8.74
CA ASN A 32 21.06 -3.36 -7.62
C ASN A 32 19.96 -3.61 -6.56
N ALA A 33 18.80 -2.96 -6.68
CA ALA A 33 17.71 -3.16 -5.75
C ALA A 33 17.02 -4.50 -6.00
N ASN A 34 16.53 -5.10 -4.92
CA ASN A 34 15.71 -6.29 -4.95
C ASN A 34 14.29 -5.96 -4.45
N ILE A 35 13.41 -6.97 -4.48
CA ILE A 35 12.00 -6.78 -4.13
C ILE A 35 11.78 -6.39 -2.66
N HIS A 36 12.68 -6.78 -1.75
CA HIS A 36 12.61 -6.40 -0.34
C HIS A 36 12.89 -4.91 -0.14
N ASP A 37 13.78 -4.33 -0.94
CA ASP A 37 14.05 -2.88 -0.88
C ASP A 37 12.80 -2.08 -1.28
N VAL A 38 12.06 -2.58 -2.28
CA VAL A 38 10.79 -1.98 -2.71
C VAL A 38 9.72 -2.15 -1.63
N ALA A 39 9.62 -3.34 -1.04
CA ALA A 39 8.69 -3.60 0.06
C ALA A 39 8.95 -2.68 1.27
N GLU A 40 10.21 -2.47 1.64
CA GLU A 40 10.59 -1.59 2.75
C GLU A 40 10.15 -0.14 2.50
N VAL A 41 10.29 0.37 1.27
CA VAL A 41 9.82 1.71 0.93
C VAL A 41 8.30 1.83 1.03
N ILE A 42 7.56 0.79 0.61
CA ILE A 42 6.10 0.72 0.73
C ILE A 42 5.67 0.69 2.21
N GLU A 43 6.32 -0.15 3.01
CA GLU A 43 5.99 -0.34 4.43
C GLU A 43 6.21 0.91 5.28
N ARG A 44 7.08 1.84 4.85
CA ARG A 44 7.28 3.14 5.51
C ARG A 44 6.09 4.10 5.39
N ASP A 45 5.14 3.86 4.47
CA ASP A 45 3.92 4.66 4.33
C ASP A 45 2.64 3.83 4.49
N GLN A 46 2.00 3.93 5.65
CA GLN A 46 0.78 3.19 5.98
C GLN A 46 -0.37 3.42 4.98
N ALA A 47 -0.45 4.62 4.40
CA ALA A 47 -1.45 4.93 3.38
C ALA A 47 -1.22 4.11 2.10
N SER A 48 0.03 4.01 1.66
CA SER A 48 0.46 3.20 0.52
C SER A 48 0.27 1.70 0.77
N VAL A 49 0.65 1.19 1.95
CA VAL A 49 0.40 -0.20 2.35
C VAL A 49 -1.08 -0.54 2.22
N THR A 50 -1.96 0.29 2.78
CA THR A 50 -3.41 0.05 2.78
C THR A 50 -3.97 0.03 1.36
N LYS A 51 -3.53 0.95 0.49
CA LYS A 51 -3.94 0.99 -0.92
C LYS A 51 -3.45 -0.24 -1.68
N LEU A 52 -2.18 -0.63 -1.49
CA LEU A 52 -1.60 -1.80 -2.14
C LEU A 52 -2.34 -3.07 -1.74
N LEU A 53 -2.59 -3.28 -0.45
CA LEU A 53 -3.34 -4.45 0.03
C LEU A 53 -4.79 -4.47 -0.49
N LYS A 54 -5.45 -3.31 -0.57
CA LYS A 54 -6.79 -3.20 -1.16
C LYS A 54 -6.81 -3.59 -2.64
N ILE A 55 -5.78 -3.16 -3.39
CA ILE A 55 -5.62 -3.48 -4.81
C ILE A 55 -5.28 -4.97 -4.99
N ALA A 56 -4.34 -5.50 -4.22
CA ALA A 56 -3.97 -6.92 -4.25
C ALA A 56 -5.17 -7.82 -3.95
N ASN A 57 -5.99 -7.48 -2.97
CA ASN A 57 -7.21 -8.23 -2.64
C ASN A 57 -8.41 -7.96 -3.57
N SER A 58 -8.23 -7.18 -4.64
CA SER A 58 -9.29 -6.91 -5.61
C SER A 58 -9.48 -8.07 -6.59
N SER A 59 -10.63 -8.10 -7.26
CA SER A 59 -10.93 -9.09 -8.29
C SER A 59 -9.97 -9.08 -9.47
N ILE A 60 -9.19 -8.00 -9.66
CA ILE A 60 -8.21 -7.86 -10.74
C ILE A 60 -7.12 -8.93 -10.64
N TYR A 61 -6.64 -9.22 -9.42
CA TYR A 61 -5.56 -10.19 -9.21
C TYR A 61 -6.07 -11.59 -8.88
N GLY A 62 -7.33 -11.73 -8.43
CA GLY A 62 -8.00 -13.02 -8.30
C GLY A 62 -7.41 -13.95 -7.23
N PHE A 63 -6.71 -13.42 -6.22
CA PHE A 63 -6.18 -14.24 -5.13
C PHE A 63 -7.31 -14.92 -4.35
N ARG A 64 -7.17 -16.24 -4.13
CA ARG A 64 -8.13 -17.04 -3.34
C ARG A 64 -8.03 -16.78 -1.84
N SER A 65 -6.84 -16.43 -1.36
CA SER A 65 -6.56 -16.09 0.02
C SER A 65 -6.41 -14.59 0.19
N ARG A 66 -6.80 -14.08 1.36
CA ARG A 66 -6.59 -12.68 1.71
C ARG A 66 -5.11 -12.38 1.87
N ILE A 67 -4.62 -11.37 1.15
CA ILE A 67 -3.27 -10.83 1.33
C ILE A 67 -3.30 -9.85 2.52
N SER A 68 -2.38 -10.02 3.46
CA SER A 68 -2.35 -9.26 4.73
C SER A 68 -1.04 -8.49 4.96
N ASN A 69 -0.02 -8.72 4.14
CA ASN A 69 1.31 -8.13 4.25
C ASN A 69 1.85 -7.75 2.86
N VAL A 70 2.89 -6.93 2.85
CA VAL A 70 3.63 -6.55 1.64
C VAL A 70 4.81 -7.49 1.41
N SER A 71 5.49 -7.89 2.49
CA SER A 71 6.64 -8.82 2.51
C SER A 71 6.26 -10.28 2.71
#